data_AF-A0A8C5I4D3-F1
#
_entry.id   AF-A0A8C5I4D3-F1
#
_cell.length_a   1.000
_cell.length_b   1.000
_cell.length_c   1.000
_cell.angle_alpha   90.00
_cell.angle_beta   90.00
_cell.angle_gamma   90.00
#
_symmetry.space_group_name_H-M   'P 1'
#
loop_
_entity.id
_entity.type
_entity.pdbx_description
1 polymer ?
#
loop_
_entity_poly.entity_id
_entity_poly.type
_entity_poly.pdbx_seq_one_letter_code
_entity_poly.pdbx_strand_id
1 'polypeptide(L)'
;MKITDSVLRSFRAARTYSANTEKINCVDYSPNGEHAISSSDDDSIVLYDIREGTPCNTLYSKKYGVGLIRYTHGDSHTVIYSSNKLDDTIRYLSLSDNKYIRYFPGHTARVIALSMSPTDESFISGSLDKTIRIWDLRSPNCQGLTNPLGKPVCSFDPDGLIFAAGVESQAIKLYDLRAYDKGPFACFETNFNRNCDWTGLRFSNDGKQILISTNGGMIRVMNAFSGSVMHTFSGYNNTKGISLEACFTPDSRFVMIGSEDGRVHVWSTESGMKVAVHDGKHPGPINTLQFNPRYLTFASACSKMLVLDSSRPPVQSWDKDYDQFLLPLLTPQEPCYILYRLDSQNAQGYQWIFIAWSPDQSPVRQKMVYAATRATLKKEFGGGHIEDEIFGTVEDDLCLQGYLRHKSSCSSPAPLTSAEQELHRIKVTEVQDAKRALQQLKKKHINYIQLRLDVEKETIELVHTNPTETHELPFRIPTDTPRYHFFLFKHSHQGQLQEALVFIYSMPGYTCSIKERMLYSSCKNRLLEEVEKDYQLEVTKKMEIDSGDGLTEDFLYEEVHPMEHTLKQAFAKPRGPGGKRGNKRLIKREEENGEEN
;
A
#
# COMPACT_ATOMS: atom_id res chain seq x y z
N MET A 1 -17.06 26.95 12.15
CA MET A 1 -17.34 25.67 12.84
C MET A 1 -16.28 25.49 13.92
N LYS A 2 -16.66 25.13 15.14
CA LYS A 2 -15.68 24.93 16.24
C LYS A 2 -14.96 23.59 16.02
N ILE A 3 -13.64 23.60 15.80
CA ILE A 3 -12.86 22.38 15.54
C ILE A 3 -12.70 21.60 16.86
N THR A 4 -13.23 20.38 16.96
CA THR A 4 -13.06 19.55 18.17
C THR A 4 -11.99 18.49 17.95
N ASP A 5 -11.47 17.93 19.03
CA ASP A 5 -10.52 16.80 18.98
C ASP A 5 -11.07 15.62 18.17
N SER A 6 -12.37 15.34 18.28
CA SER A 6 -13.04 14.28 17.52
C SER A 6 -13.04 14.56 16.02
N VAL A 7 -13.33 15.80 15.63
CA VAL A 7 -13.29 16.26 14.24
C VAL A 7 -11.86 16.14 13.72
N LEU A 8 -10.87 16.56 14.51
CA LEU A 8 -9.46 16.45 14.11
C LEU A 8 -9.05 15.00 13.89
N ARG A 9 -9.36 14.10 14.83
CA ARG A 9 -9.07 12.67 14.68
C ARG A 9 -9.76 12.04 13.47
N SER A 10 -10.87 12.61 13.01
CA SER A 10 -11.59 12.14 11.83
C SER A 10 -10.96 12.58 10.50
N PHE A 11 -9.99 13.50 10.49
CA PHE A 11 -9.32 13.87 9.24
C PHE A 11 -8.65 12.67 8.59
N ARG A 12 -8.89 12.57 7.29
CA ARG A 12 -8.39 11.54 6.38
C ARG A 12 -8.06 12.21 5.05
N ALA A 13 -7.14 11.61 4.30
CA ALA A 13 -6.71 12.17 3.03
C ALA A 13 -7.92 12.24 2.07
N ALA A 14 -8.24 13.45 1.59
CA ALA A 14 -9.44 13.73 0.78
C ALA A 14 -9.19 14.08 -0.70
N ARG A 15 -8.17 14.89 -1.07
CA ARG A 15 -7.73 15.08 -2.48
C ARG A 15 -6.22 14.94 -2.80
N THR A 16 -5.86 14.64 -4.07
CA THR A 16 -4.49 14.38 -4.53
C THR A 16 -4.13 14.85 -5.90
N TYR A 17 -2.98 15.50 -5.93
CA TYR A 17 -2.32 15.98 -7.12
C TYR A 17 -0.91 15.42 -7.25
N SER A 18 -0.60 14.86 -8.43
CA SER A 18 0.74 14.48 -8.86
C SER A 18 1.20 15.35 -10.03
N ALA A 19 0.92 16.66 -9.95
CA ALA A 19 1.24 17.61 -11.01
C ALA A 19 2.73 18.00 -11.02
N ASN A 20 3.35 18.10 -9.84
CA ASN A 20 4.76 18.44 -9.68
C ASN A 20 5.65 17.20 -9.81
N THR A 21 6.83 17.38 -10.39
CA THR A 21 7.84 16.32 -10.51
C THR A 21 8.87 16.37 -9.39
N GLU A 22 9.14 17.57 -8.88
CA GLU A 22 10.13 17.84 -7.83
C GLU A 22 9.45 18.27 -6.53
N LYS A 23 10.29 18.62 -5.55
CA LYS A 23 9.86 19.06 -4.22
C LYS A 23 8.98 20.32 -4.29
N ILE A 24 7.82 20.27 -3.62
CA ILE A 24 7.00 21.46 -3.37
C ILE A 24 7.64 22.29 -2.25
N ASN A 25 7.93 23.55 -2.57
CA ASN A 25 8.56 24.52 -1.67
C ASN A 25 7.53 25.20 -0.77
N CYS A 26 6.36 25.52 -1.32
CA CYS A 26 5.37 26.32 -0.62
C CYS A 26 3.97 26.06 -1.18
N VAL A 27 2.98 26.07 -0.30
CA VAL A 27 1.55 26.03 -0.66
C VAL A 27 0.89 27.26 -0.06
N ASP A 28 -0.15 27.77 -0.72
CA ASP A 28 -1.04 28.78 -0.17
C ASP A 28 -2.49 28.58 -0.63
N TYR A 29 -3.45 29.04 0.17
CA TYR A 29 -4.87 29.03 -0.16
C TYR A 29 -5.34 30.42 -0.58
N SER A 30 -6.26 30.48 -1.52
CA SER A 30 -6.92 31.72 -1.87
C SER A 30 -7.75 32.24 -0.68
N PRO A 31 -7.98 33.56 -0.57
CA PRO A 31 -8.78 34.11 0.54
C PRO A 31 -10.21 33.58 0.62
N ASN A 32 -10.79 33.19 -0.52
CA ASN A 32 -12.10 32.52 -0.58
C ASN A 32 -12.06 31.02 -0.24
N GLY A 33 -10.87 30.43 -0.10
CA GLY A 33 -10.65 29.02 0.20
C GLY A 33 -11.00 28.06 -0.94
N GLU A 34 -11.40 28.56 -2.11
CA GLU A 34 -11.83 27.73 -3.25
C GLU A 34 -10.67 27.21 -4.10
N HIS A 35 -9.53 27.90 -4.07
CA HIS A 35 -8.34 27.52 -4.81
C HIS A 35 -7.12 27.38 -3.90
N ALA A 36 -6.19 26.51 -4.29
CA ALA A 36 -4.86 26.40 -3.69
C ALA A 36 -3.80 26.59 -4.76
N ILE A 37 -2.64 27.12 -4.38
CA ILE A 37 -1.46 27.22 -5.25
C ILE A 37 -0.29 26.50 -4.60
N SER A 38 0.55 25.90 -5.44
CA SER A 38 1.82 25.34 -5.02
C SER A 38 2.96 25.87 -5.88
N SER A 39 4.11 26.09 -5.27
CA SER A 39 5.39 26.31 -5.95
C SER A 39 6.31 25.11 -5.77
N SER A 40 7.04 24.75 -6.82
CA SER A 40 7.92 23.58 -6.84
C SER A 40 9.30 23.89 -7.42
N ASP A 41 10.30 23.09 -7.06
CA ASP A 41 11.67 23.15 -7.59
C ASP A 41 11.75 22.78 -9.09
N ASP A 42 10.67 22.25 -9.69
CA ASP A 42 10.54 22.00 -11.14
C ASP A 42 10.17 23.25 -11.95
N ASP A 43 10.31 24.44 -11.35
CA ASP A 43 9.97 25.75 -11.90
C ASP A 43 8.46 25.96 -12.17
N SER A 44 7.59 25.07 -11.66
CA SER A 44 6.13 25.17 -11.87
C SER A 44 5.39 25.86 -10.72
N ILE A 45 4.32 26.55 -11.10
CA ILE A 45 3.25 27.07 -10.25
C ILE A 45 1.99 26.33 -10.66
N VAL A 46 1.43 25.54 -9.76
CA VAL A 46 0.21 24.76 -10.05
C VAL A 46 -0.95 25.35 -9.25
N LEU A 47 -2.06 25.63 -9.93
CA LEU A 47 -3.33 26.06 -9.37
C LEU A 47 -4.25 24.85 -9.24
N TYR A 48 -4.86 24.68 -8.08
CA TYR A 48 -5.82 23.63 -7.77
C TYR A 48 -7.17 24.22 -7.44
N ASP A 49 -8.24 23.67 -8.04
CA ASP A 49 -9.60 23.86 -7.52
C ASP A 49 -9.81 22.87 -6.37
N ILE A 50 -10.25 23.36 -5.22
CA ILE A 50 -10.49 22.53 -4.04
C ILE A 50 -11.89 21.92 -4.06
N ARG A 51 -12.85 22.60 -4.66
CA ARG A 51 -14.23 22.11 -4.79
C ARG A 51 -14.29 20.99 -5.81
N GLU A 52 -13.82 21.25 -7.02
CA GLU A 52 -13.79 20.26 -8.10
C GLU A 52 -12.67 19.25 -7.90
N GLY A 53 -11.58 19.70 -7.29
CA GLY A 53 -10.47 18.85 -6.94
C GLY A 53 -9.63 18.40 -8.10
N THR A 54 -9.49 19.25 -9.10
CA THR A 54 -8.66 19.08 -10.27
C THR A 54 -7.58 20.17 -10.28
N PRO A 55 -6.39 19.90 -10.85
CA PRO A 55 -5.46 20.97 -11.17
C PRO A 55 -6.08 21.83 -12.29
N CYS A 56 -6.34 23.10 -12.04
CA CYS A 56 -6.93 24.01 -13.03
C CYS A 56 -5.92 24.41 -14.09
N ASN A 57 -4.72 24.78 -13.66
CA ASN A 57 -3.74 25.40 -14.53
C ASN A 57 -2.32 25.22 -13.98
N THR A 58 -1.35 25.10 -14.88
CA THR A 58 0.07 25.00 -14.53
C THR A 58 0.84 26.07 -15.30
N LEU A 59 1.47 26.97 -14.56
CA LEU A 59 2.33 28.02 -15.09
C LEU A 59 3.79 27.66 -14.85
N TYR A 60 4.69 28.07 -15.75
CA TYR A 60 6.11 27.75 -15.64
C TYR A 60 6.98 29.02 -15.66
N SER A 61 7.81 29.18 -14.63
CA SER A 61 8.81 30.26 -14.51
C SER A 61 10.22 29.73 -14.79
N LYS A 62 10.42 29.03 -15.91
CA LYS A 62 11.67 28.26 -16.20
C LYS A 62 12.97 29.07 -16.10
N LYS A 63 12.92 30.35 -16.44
CA LYS A 63 14.09 31.25 -16.44
C LYS A 63 14.52 31.63 -15.03
N TYR A 64 13.57 31.84 -14.12
CA TYR A 64 13.82 32.46 -12.82
C TYR A 64 13.57 31.52 -11.64
N GLY A 65 12.90 30.38 -11.89
CA GLY A 65 12.45 29.44 -10.88
C GLY A 65 11.34 30.00 -10.01
N VAL A 66 10.91 29.21 -9.02
CA VAL A 66 9.85 29.56 -8.07
C VAL A 66 10.21 29.01 -6.70
N GLY A 67 10.44 29.92 -5.75
CA GLY A 67 10.68 29.62 -4.34
C GLY A 67 9.38 29.59 -3.55
N LEU A 68 9.14 30.63 -2.75
CA LEU A 68 7.91 30.83 -1.98
C LEU A 68 6.82 31.46 -2.85
N ILE A 69 5.56 31.11 -2.58
CA ILE A 69 4.39 31.67 -3.25
C ILE A 69 3.29 32.01 -2.25
N ARG A 70 2.59 33.13 -2.47
CA ARG A 70 1.44 33.57 -1.67
C ARG A 70 0.35 34.18 -2.56
N TYR A 71 -0.90 33.93 -2.23
CA TYR A 71 -2.02 34.70 -2.76
C TYR A 71 -2.00 36.12 -2.21
N THR A 72 -2.36 37.10 -3.01
CA THR A 72 -2.53 38.47 -2.52
C THR A 72 -3.83 38.64 -1.74
N HIS A 73 -3.83 39.58 -0.80
CA HIS A 73 -5.04 39.95 -0.07
C HIS A 73 -6.02 40.67 -1.00
N GLY A 74 -7.30 40.28 -0.99
CA GLY A 74 -8.38 40.96 -1.75
C GLY A 74 -8.78 40.34 -3.09
N ASP A 75 -7.89 39.64 -3.79
CA ASP A 75 -8.19 38.97 -5.07
C ASP A 75 -7.68 37.52 -5.09
N SER A 76 -8.56 36.60 -5.49
CA SER A 76 -8.25 35.18 -5.66
C SER A 76 -7.54 34.85 -6.98
N HIS A 77 -7.33 35.84 -7.85
CA HIS A 77 -6.72 35.65 -9.17
C HIS A 77 -5.28 36.14 -9.28
N THR A 78 -4.70 36.67 -8.20
CA THR A 78 -3.37 37.24 -8.23
C THR A 78 -2.47 36.69 -7.12
N VAL A 79 -1.20 36.51 -7.44
CA VAL A 79 -0.21 35.88 -6.56
C VAL A 79 1.12 36.61 -6.60
N ILE A 80 1.85 36.56 -5.49
CA ILE A 80 3.25 36.93 -5.43
C ILE A 80 4.11 35.69 -5.24
N TYR A 81 5.26 35.64 -5.91
CA TYR A 81 6.24 34.59 -5.68
C TYR A 81 7.66 35.13 -5.71
N SER A 82 8.55 34.50 -4.92
CA SER A 82 9.98 34.78 -4.95
C SER A 82 10.66 33.89 -5.98
N SER A 83 11.57 34.43 -6.76
CA SER A 83 12.47 33.60 -7.58
C SER A 83 13.61 33.01 -6.79
N ASN A 84 14.19 31.93 -7.31
CA ASN A 84 15.22 31.17 -6.61
C ASN A 84 16.35 30.65 -7.52
N LYS A 85 16.42 31.09 -8.79
CA LYS A 85 17.36 30.58 -9.79
C LYS A 85 18.34 31.64 -10.30
N LEU A 86 17.83 32.62 -11.07
CA LEU A 86 18.66 33.63 -11.75
C LEU A 86 18.76 34.92 -10.95
N ASP A 87 17.69 35.31 -10.28
CA ASP A 87 17.64 36.45 -9.37
C ASP A 87 16.71 36.14 -8.18
N ASP A 88 16.83 36.94 -7.12
CA ASP A 88 16.01 36.84 -5.90
C ASP A 88 14.86 37.87 -5.91
N THR A 89 14.42 38.32 -7.09
CA THR A 89 13.35 39.32 -7.20
C THR A 89 11.98 38.67 -6.97
N ILE A 90 11.11 39.41 -6.29
CA ILE A 90 9.73 38.98 -6.03
C ILE A 90 8.85 39.45 -7.19
N ARG A 91 7.97 38.59 -7.67
CA ARG A 91 7.16 38.80 -8.88
C ARG A 91 5.70 38.77 -8.52
N TYR A 92 4.95 39.72 -9.08
CA TYR A 92 3.50 39.81 -8.97
C TYR A 92 2.85 39.34 -10.27
N LEU A 93 2.03 38.30 -10.19
CA LEU A 93 1.50 37.56 -11.33
C LEU A 93 -0.03 37.48 -11.26
N SER A 94 -0.71 37.80 -12.36
CA SER A 94 -2.11 37.45 -12.58
C SER A 94 -2.22 36.02 -13.09
N LEU A 95 -3.01 35.19 -12.40
CA LEU A 95 -3.30 33.81 -12.77
C LEU A 95 -4.32 33.71 -13.92
N SER A 96 -5.24 34.67 -14.04
CA SER A 96 -6.25 34.69 -15.11
C SER A 96 -5.62 34.97 -16.48
N ASP A 97 -4.73 35.97 -16.52
CA ASP A 97 -4.16 36.49 -17.75
C ASP A 97 -2.77 35.92 -18.04
N ASN A 98 -2.18 35.22 -17.05
CA ASN A 98 -0.79 34.77 -17.07
C ASN A 98 0.19 35.91 -17.42
N LYS A 99 -0.03 37.09 -16.79
CA LYS A 99 0.77 38.30 -17.01
C LYS A 99 1.41 38.76 -15.72
N TYR A 100 2.69 39.12 -15.82
CA TYR A 100 3.39 39.81 -14.75
C TYR A 100 2.87 41.24 -14.63
N ILE A 101 2.26 41.54 -13.48
CA ILE A 101 1.74 42.87 -13.17
C ILE A 101 2.89 43.77 -12.72
N ARG A 102 3.79 43.25 -11.87
CA ARG A 102 4.88 44.02 -11.27
C ARG A 102 6.05 43.15 -10.83
N TYR A 103 7.20 43.79 -10.67
CA TYR A 103 8.43 43.20 -10.13
C TYR A 103 8.89 44.03 -8.93
N PHE A 104 9.41 43.35 -7.90
CA PHE A 104 9.96 43.96 -6.69
C PHE A 104 11.46 43.60 -6.59
N PRO A 105 12.33 44.35 -7.28
CA PRO A 105 13.78 44.15 -7.19
C PRO A 105 14.33 44.75 -5.90
N GLY A 106 15.31 44.10 -5.29
CA GLY A 106 16.05 44.69 -4.18
C GLY A 106 16.76 43.70 -3.27
N HIS A 107 16.22 42.50 -3.10
CA HIS A 107 16.94 41.45 -2.38
C HIS A 107 18.18 41.00 -3.15
N THR A 108 19.28 40.81 -2.44
CA THR A 108 20.57 40.38 -3.02
C THR A 108 20.91 38.92 -2.72
N ALA A 109 20.01 38.23 -2.03
CA ALA A 109 20.11 36.81 -1.72
C ALA A 109 18.71 36.20 -1.57
N ARG A 110 18.65 34.87 -1.49
CA ARG A 110 17.41 34.08 -1.47
C ARG A 110 16.40 34.57 -0.44
N VAL A 111 15.18 34.79 -0.89
CA VAL A 111 14.02 35.06 -0.03
C VAL A 111 13.61 33.76 0.66
N ILE A 112 13.53 33.79 1.99
CA ILE A 112 13.26 32.63 2.85
C ILE A 112 11.98 32.76 3.67
N ALA A 113 11.41 33.96 3.74
CA ALA A 113 10.12 34.19 4.37
C ALA A 113 9.32 35.17 3.49
N LEU A 114 8.04 34.87 3.29
CA LEU A 114 7.12 35.68 2.51
C LEU A 114 5.75 35.66 3.19
N SER A 115 5.26 36.83 3.57
CA SER A 115 3.97 36.97 4.26
C SER A 115 3.22 38.18 3.71
N MET A 116 1.98 37.95 3.27
CA MET A 116 1.05 39.03 2.93
C MET A 116 0.49 39.69 4.18
N SER A 117 0.20 40.98 4.10
CA SER A 117 -0.64 41.66 5.09
C SER A 117 -2.09 41.15 5.00
N PRO A 118 -2.77 40.93 6.13
CA PRO A 118 -4.17 40.50 6.14
C PRO A 118 -5.18 41.66 5.97
N THR A 119 -4.72 42.90 5.89
CA THR A 119 -5.61 44.08 5.81
C THR A 119 -5.34 44.92 4.58
N ASP A 120 -4.07 45.18 4.29
CA ASP A 120 -3.64 46.07 3.20
C ASP A 120 -3.02 45.29 2.03
N GLU A 121 -2.88 45.97 0.88
CA GLU A 121 -2.13 45.47 -0.29
C GLU A 121 -0.60 45.52 -0.09
N SER A 122 -0.13 45.31 1.14
CA SER A 122 1.28 45.30 1.49
C SER A 122 1.75 43.88 1.82
N PHE A 123 3.05 43.64 1.72
CA PHE A 123 3.64 42.37 2.10
C PHE A 123 5.06 42.54 2.64
N ILE A 124 5.52 41.54 3.39
CA ILE A 124 6.87 41.49 3.92
C ILE A 124 7.62 40.30 3.36
N SER A 125 8.91 40.50 3.15
CA SER A 125 9.84 39.45 2.74
C SER A 125 11.10 39.47 3.61
N GLY A 126 11.51 38.30 4.07
CA GLY A 126 12.77 38.07 4.77
C GLY A 126 13.74 37.32 3.86
N SER A 127 14.99 37.78 3.79
CA SER A 127 16.02 37.20 2.91
C SER A 127 17.30 36.83 3.65
N LEU A 128 18.07 35.91 3.05
CA LEU A 128 19.44 35.60 3.46
C LEU A 128 20.40 36.80 3.34
N ASP A 129 19.99 37.90 2.72
CA ASP A 129 20.71 39.18 2.73
C ASP A 129 20.64 39.91 4.09
N LYS A 130 20.01 39.25 5.09
CA LYS A 130 19.83 39.72 6.47
C LYS A 130 18.83 40.86 6.62
N THR A 131 18.06 41.15 5.58
CA THR A 131 17.05 42.22 5.60
C THR A 131 15.64 41.66 5.62
N ILE A 132 14.74 42.40 6.28
CA ILE A 132 13.30 42.28 6.09
C ILE A 132 12.86 43.53 5.35
N ARG A 133 12.19 43.32 4.23
CA ARG A 133 11.67 44.40 3.38
C ARG A 133 10.16 44.42 3.44
N ILE A 134 9.61 45.63 3.49
CA ILE A 134 8.18 45.93 3.42
C ILE A 134 7.90 46.50 2.04
N TRP A 135 6.89 45.94 1.39
CA TRP A 135 6.51 46.24 0.01
C TRP A 135 5.04 46.62 -0.06
N ASP A 136 4.71 47.39 -1.09
CA ASP A 136 3.34 47.75 -1.45
C ASP A 136 3.09 47.25 -2.87
N LEU A 137 2.02 46.47 -3.10
CA LEU A 137 1.70 45.91 -4.42
C LEU A 137 1.53 47.01 -5.50
N ARG A 138 1.20 48.23 -5.08
CA ARG A 138 0.97 49.39 -5.95
C ARG A 138 2.27 50.05 -6.40
N SER A 139 3.41 49.77 -5.77
CA SER A 139 4.69 50.42 -6.03
C SER A 139 5.83 49.40 -6.17
N PRO A 140 6.72 49.50 -7.18
CA PRO A 140 7.82 48.55 -7.33
C PRO A 140 8.94 48.78 -6.30
N ASN A 141 8.94 49.94 -5.63
CA ASN A 141 9.98 50.33 -4.70
C ASN A 141 9.69 49.79 -3.30
N CYS A 142 10.76 49.37 -2.62
CA CYS A 142 10.73 48.99 -1.21
C CYS A 142 10.23 50.17 -0.36
N GLN A 143 9.19 49.96 0.44
CA GLN A 143 8.61 50.99 1.30
C GLN A 143 9.37 51.11 2.62
N GLY A 144 9.80 49.98 3.18
CA GLY A 144 10.54 49.94 4.42
C GLY A 144 11.58 48.83 4.44
N LEU A 145 12.69 49.08 5.12
CA LEU A 145 13.80 48.16 5.27
C LEU A 145 14.16 48.07 6.75
N THR A 146 14.19 46.86 7.30
CA THR A 146 14.75 46.61 8.62
C THR A 146 15.89 45.61 8.51
N ASN A 147 16.94 45.82 9.31
CA ASN A 147 18.08 44.93 9.38
C ASN A 147 18.15 44.31 10.79
N PRO A 148 17.43 43.20 11.01
CA PRO A 148 17.44 42.53 12.30
C PRO A 148 18.80 41.94 12.71
N LEU A 149 19.80 41.93 11.81
CA LEU A 149 21.13 41.32 11.95
C LEU A 149 21.07 39.80 12.13
N GLY A 150 20.69 39.07 11.07
CA GLY A 150 20.64 37.60 11.07
C GLY A 150 19.74 37.06 9.96
N LYS A 151 19.61 35.73 9.86
CA LYS A 151 18.65 35.06 8.96
C LYS A 151 17.22 35.34 9.45
N PRO A 152 16.41 36.16 8.77
CA PRO A 152 15.12 36.56 9.29
C PRO A 152 13.99 35.65 8.82
N VAL A 153 13.19 35.16 9.76
CA VAL A 153 11.82 34.67 9.49
C VAL A 153 10.83 35.74 9.91
N CYS A 154 9.75 35.93 9.16
CA CYS A 154 8.80 37.00 9.45
C CYS A 154 7.34 36.60 9.23
N SER A 155 6.45 37.24 9.97
CA SER A 155 5.00 37.07 9.87
C SER A 155 4.28 38.33 10.33
N PHE A 156 3.18 38.67 9.68
CA PHE A 156 2.23 39.66 10.18
C PHE A 156 1.37 39.11 11.31
N ASP A 157 0.92 39.99 12.20
CA ASP A 157 -0.22 39.74 13.07
C ASP A 157 -1.53 39.72 12.23
N PRO A 158 -2.65 39.21 12.77
CA PRO A 158 -3.91 39.12 12.03
C PRO A 158 -4.61 40.46 11.74
N ASP A 159 -4.28 41.53 12.46
CA ASP A 159 -4.79 42.89 12.25
C ASP A 159 -3.90 43.69 11.25
N GLY A 160 -2.72 43.18 10.91
CA GLY A 160 -1.76 43.80 9.99
C GLY A 160 -1.02 45.02 10.57
N LEU A 161 -1.15 45.29 11.88
CA LEU A 161 -0.54 46.46 12.52
C LEU A 161 0.89 46.19 12.99
N ILE A 162 1.17 44.94 13.36
CA ILE A 162 2.46 44.50 13.90
C ILE A 162 3.01 43.41 12.98
N PHE A 163 4.33 43.33 12.87
CA PHE A 163 5.00 42.15 12.34
C PHE A 163 6.06 41.64 13.32
N ALA A 164 6.21 40.33 13.35
CA ALA A 164 7.26 39.65 14.09
C ALA A 164 8.42 39.29 13.16
N ALA A 165 9.64 39.48 13.67
CA ALA A 165 10.88 39.07 13.05
C ALA A 165 11.62 38.11 13.98
N GLY A 166 11.83 36.87 13.55
CA GLY A 166 12.72 35.93 14.21
C GLY A 166 14.16 36.13 13.74
N VAL A 167 15.08 36.30 14.67
CA VAL A 167 16.48 36.68 14.42
C VAL A 167 17.42 35.62 14.96
N GLU A 168 18.33 35.14 14.10
CA GLU A 168 19.37 34.15 14.43
C GLU A 168 18.86 32.89 15.15
N SER A 169 17.58 32.57 15.00
CA SER A 169 16.93 31.46 15.69
C SER A 169 16.97 31.56 17.23
N GLN A 170 17.12 32.77 17.77
CA GLN A 170 17.25 33.04 19.20
C GLN A 170 16.17 33.98 19.73
N ALA A 171 15.86 35.06 19.01
CA ALA A 171 14.96 36.09 19.50
C ALA A 171 13.84 36.41 18.51
N ILE A 172 12.65 36.65 19.04
CA ILE A 172 11.55 37.29 18.30
C ILE A 172 11.57 38.78 18.63
N LYS A 173 11.57 39.61 17.61
CA LYS A 173 11.46 41.06 17.70
C LYS A 173 10.14 41.50 17.08
N LEU A 174 9.32 42.23 17.82
CA LEU A 174 8.04 42.77 17.35
C LEU A 174 8.20 44.22 16.95
N TYR A 175 7.69 44.56 15.77
CA TYR A 175 7.76 45.90 15.19
C TYR A 175 6.37 46.42 14.89
N ASP A 176 6.15 47.70 15.18
CA ASP A 176 5.00 48.44 14.68
C ASP A 176 5.22 48.72 13.19
N LEU A 177 4.26 48.36 12.33
CA LEU A 177 4.36 48.56 10.89
C LEU A 177 4.47 50.06 10.52
N ARG A 178 3.89 50.97 11.32
CA ARG A 178 3.92 52.41 11.03
C ARG A 178 5.19 53.10 11.54
N ALA A 179 5.90 52.46 12.47
CA ALA A 179 7.06 53.01 13.15
C ALA A 179 8.21 52.00 13.22
N TYR A 180 8.40 51.21 12.17
CA TYR A 180 9.41 50.15 12.11
C TYR A 180 10.85 50.71 12.19
N ASP A 181 11.03 51.97 11.80
CA ASP A 181 12.28 52.73 11.86
C ASP A 181 12.73 53.01 13.30
N LYS A 182 11.81 53.04 14.26
CA LYS A 182 12.11 53.19 15.70
C LYS A 182 12.69 51.92 16.32
N GLY A 183 12.75 50.82 15.56
CA GLY A 183 13.18 49.53 16.05
C GLY A 183 12.05 48.74 16.72
N PRO A 184 12.37 47.57 17.30
CA PRO A 184 11.37 46.70 17.90
C PRO A 184 10.88 47.27 19.22
N PHE A 185 9.56 47.27 19.43
CA PHE A 185 8.97 47.70 20.71
C PHE A 185 8.97 46.59 21.76
N ALA A 186 9.07 45.32 21.34
CA ALA A 186 9.21 44.16 22.22
C ALA A 186 10.21 43.16 21.64
N CYS A 187 10.97 42.51 22.53
CA CYS A 187 11.89 41.44 22.17
C CYS A 187 11.75 40.29 23.15
N PHE A 188 11.57 39.08 22.60
CA PHE A 188 11.43 37.85 23.38
C PHE A 188 12.57 36.90 23.02
N GLU A 189 13.40 36.58 24.01
CA GLU A 189 14.46 35.59 23.85
C GLU A 189 13.89 34.19 24.06
N THR A 190 14.28 33.26 23.17
CA THR A 190 13.80 31.89 23.16
C THR A 190 14.98 30.95 22.93
N ASN A 191 15.38 30.21 23.96
CA ASN A 191 16.52 29.30 23.88
C ASN A 191 16.03 27.88 23.58
N PHE A 192 16.37 27.34 22.42
CA PHE A 192 16.19 25.91 22.14
C PHE A 192 17.38 25.14 22.71
N ASN A 193 17.14 24.01 23.38
CA ASN A 193 18.20 23.21 24.03
C ASN A 193 19.20 22.58 23.03
N ARG A 194 18.95 22.67 21.73
CA ARG A 194 19.81 22.23 20.65
C ARG A 194 19.90 23.33 19.58
N ASN A 195 21.06 23.48 18.96
CA ASN A 195 21.24 24.33 17.79
C ASN A 195 20.27 23.87 16.69
N CYS A 196 19.26 24.69 16.42
CA CYS A 196 18.29 24.50 15.36
C CYS A 196 18.00 25.85 14.71
N ASP A 197 17.71 25.80 13.41
CA ASP A 197 17.34 26.98 12.64
C ASP A 197 15.83 27.13 12.60
N TRP A 198 15.36 28.37 12.71
CA TRP A 198 13.94 28.67 12.48
C TRP A 198 13.64 28.63 11.00
N THR A 199 12.62 27.85 10.65
CA THR A 199 12.16 27.62 9.29
C THR A 199 10.93 28.45 8.97
N GLY A 200 10.15 28.80 9.98
CA GLY A 200 8.95 29.60 9.81
C GLY A 200 8.49 30.23 11.12
N LEU A 201 7.77 31.32 10.99
CA LEU A 201 7.14 32.07 12.07
C LEU A 201 5.69 32.34 11.64
N ARG A 202 4.71 32.12 12.51
CA ARG A 202 3.31 32.49 12.25
C ARG A 202 2.63 33.01 13.50
N PHE A 203 1.83 34.04 13.37
CA PHE A 203 0.84 34.38 14.39
C PHE A 203 -0.36 33.44 14.32
N SER A 204 -1.03 33.27 15.46
CA SER A 204 -2.37 32.71 15.49
C SER A 204 -3.39 33.71 14.93
N ASN A 205 -4.51 33.20 14.41
CA ASN A 205 -5.57 34.05 13.85
C ASN A 205 -6.24 34.95 14.89
N ASP A 206 -6.14 34.61 16.18
CA ASP A 206 -6.60 35.45 17.29
C ASP A 206 -5.55 36.45 17.80
N GLY A 207 -4.33 36.42 17.24
CA GLY A 207 -3.21 37.31 17.58
C GLY A 207 -2.54 37.02 18.93
N LYS A 208 -3.04 36.04 19.69
CA LYS A 208 -2.57 35.79 21.07
C LYS A 208 -1.33 34.92 21.15
N GLN A 209 -1.02 34.18 20.10
CA GLN A 209 0.03 33.17 20.09
C GLN A 209 0.97 33.36 18.91
N ILE A 210 2.24 33.01 19.10
CA ILE A 210 3.26 32.96 18.07
C ILE A 210 3.79 31.53 17.99
N LEU A 211 3.76 30.97 16.78
CA LEU A 211 4.31 29.65 16.46
C LEU A 211 5.67 29.79 15.79
N ILE A 212 6.64 29.09 16.35
CA ILE A 212 8.00 28.97 15.82
C ILE A 212 8.17 27.56 15.26
N SER A 213 8.39 27.48 13.95
CA SER A 213 8.76 26.25 13.25
C SER A 213 10.28 26.17 13.16
N THR A 214 10.85 24.98 13.40
CA THR A 214 12.30 24.77 13.32
C THR A 214 12.63 23.59 12.42
N ASN A 215 13.86 23.54 11.92
CA ASN A 215 14.39 22.35 11.26
C ASN A 215 14.75 21.22 12.24
N GLY A 216 14.57 21.43 13.54
CA GLY A 216 14.75 20.39 14.55
C GLY A 216 13.51 19.51 14.72
N GLY A 217 13.55 18.65 15.73
CA GLY A 217 12.42 17.81 16.16
C GLY A 217 11.50 18.49 17.20
N MET A 218 11.57 19.82 17.31
CA MET A 218 10.75 20.62 18.24
C MET A 218 10.18 21.87 17.57
N ILE A 219 8.92 22.15 17.84
CA ILE A 219 8.30 23.46 17.55
C ILE A 219 7.82 24.08 18.85
N ARG A 220 7.66 25.41 18.87
CA ARG A 220 7.21 26.13 20.06
C ARG A 220 6.04 27.04 19.77
N VAL A 221 5.14 27.10 20.73
CA VAL A 221 4.08 28.11 20.79
C VAL A 221 4.32 28.98 22.01
N MET A 222 4.26 30.28 21.80
CA MET A 222 4.46 31.30 22.83
C MET A 222 3.30 32.28 22.87
N ASN A 223 3.13 32.94 24.01
CA ASN A 223 2.21 34.06 24.12
C ASN A 223 2.79 35.29 23.41
N ALA A 224 2.00 35.91 22.53
CA ALA A 224 2.42 37.05 21.72
C ALA A 224 2.66 38.34 22.52
N PHE A 225 2.02 38.49 23.68
CA PHE A 225 2.10 39.70 24.51
C PHE A 225 3.21 39.62 25.55
N SER A 226 3.30 38.50 26.26
CA SER A 226 4.29 38.31 27.34
C SER A 226 5.60 37.70 26.86
N GLY A 227 5.62 37.06 25.69
CA GLY A 227 6.76 36.29 25.22
C GLY A 227 7.00 34.96 25.95
N SER A 228 6.13 34.59 26.90
CA SER A 228 6.28 33.35 27.66
C SER A 228 6.01 32.14 26.76
N VAL A 229 6.90 31.14 26.82
CA VAL A 229 6.69 29.84 26.15
C VAL A 229 5.49 29.15 26.76
N MET A 230 4.45 28.89 25.96
CA MET A 230 3.27 28.16 26.39
C MET A 230 3.53 26.66 26.32
N HIS A 231 3.92 26.18 25.13
CA HIS A 231 4.15 24.76 24.86
C HIS A 231 5.37 24.57 23.96
N THR A 232 6.12 23.50 24.22
CA THR A 232 7.15 22.97 23.29
C THR A 232 6.66 21.60 22.82
N PHE A 233 6.33 21.48 21.54
CA PHE A 233 5.86 20.24 20.96
C PHE A 233 7.01 19.44 20.38
N SER A 234 7.11 18.18 20.79
CA SER A 234 8.11 17.21 20.32
C SER A 234 7.46 15.86 19.99
N GLY A 235 8.23 14.94 19.40
CA GLY A 235 7.77 13.59 19.08
C GLY A 235 7.17 13.45 17.68
N TYR A 236 7.55 14.33 16.75
CA TYR A 236 7.50 14.11 15.31
C TYR A 236 8.91 13.80 14.79
N ASN A 237 9.03 13.07 13.69
CA ASN A 237 10.32 12.67 13.15
C ASN A 237 10.92 13.81 12.31
N ASN A 238 12.12 14.25 12.64
CA ASN A 238 12.91 15.17 11.81
C ASN A 238 14.41 15.00 12.08
N THR A 239 14.89 13.77 11.95
CA THR A 239 16.29 13.42 12.24
C THR A 239 17.26 14.04 11.25
N LYS A 240 16.84 14.24 10.00
CA LYS A 240 17.67 14.80 8.93
C LYS A 240 17.79 16.32 8.95
N GLY A 241 17.09 17.01 9.86
CA GLY A 241 17.16 18.47 9.93
C GLY A 241 16.45 19.16 8.75
N ILE A 242 15.34 18.58 8.27
CA ILE A 242 14.59 19.10 7.12
C ILE A 242 13.85 20.36 7.52
N SER A 243 13.76 21.31 6.60
CA SER A 243 12.93 22.50 6.78
C SER A 243 11.45 22.13 6.64
N LEU A 244 10.77 22.02 7.78
CA LEU A 244 9.33 21.75 7.86
C LEU A 244 8.58 23.03 8.23
N GLU A 245 7.41 23.25 7.64
CA GLU A 245 6.49 24.31 8.05
C GLU A 245 5.37 23.76 8.94
N ALA A 246 5.06 24.49 10.01
CA ALA A 246 3.87 24.27 10.82
C ALA A 246 2.81 25.35 10.55
N CYS A 247 1.55 25.03 10.84
CA CYS A 247 0.46 25.99 10.77
C CYS A 247 -0.49 25.85 11.95
N PHE A 248 -1.24 26.92 12.21
CA PHE A 248 -2.39 26.89 13.09
C PHE A 248 -3.64 26.43 12.33
N THR A 249 -4.55 25.84 13.09
CA THR A 249 -5.96 25.77 12.69
C THR A 249 -6.59 27.17 12.68
N PRO A 250 -7.63 27.42 11.86
CA PRO A 250 -8.24 28.76 11.75
C PRO A 250 -8.81 29.31 13.06
N ASP A 251 -9.13 28.43 14.02
CA ASP A 251 -9.61 28.80 15.35
C ASP A 251 -8.49 28.94 16.40
N SER A 252 -7.22 28.82 15.99
CA SER A 252 -6.02 28.99 16.83
C SER A 252 -5.87 27.98 17.99
N ARG A 253 -6.68 26.92 18.02
CA ARG A 253 -6.68 25.94 19.13
C ARG A 253 -5.78 24.74 18.92
N PHE A 254 -5.34 24.52 17.69
CA PHE A 254 -4.48 23.39 17.34
C PHE A 254 -3.35 23.83 16.42
N VAL A 255 -2.21 23.17 16.58
CA VAL A 255 -1.04 23.30 15.71
C VAL A 255 -0.82 22.00 14.98
N MET A 256 -0.50 22.12 13.70
CA MET A 256 -0.21 21.01 12.80
C MET A 256 1.19 21.15 12.23
N ILE A 257 1.90 20.03 12.11
CA ILE A 257 3.19 19.99 11.41
C ILE A 257 3.32 18.72 10.58
N GLY A 258 3.98 18.83 9.44
CA GLY A 258 4.50 17.70 8.69
C GLY A 258 5.68 17.04 9.39
N SER A 259 5.98 15.79 9.04
CA SER A 259 7.10 15.03 9.59
C SER A 259 7.88 14.35 8.46
N GLU A 260 9.12 13.98 8.76
CA GLU A 260 10.02 13.28 7.83
C GLU A 260 9.46 11.91 7.42
N ASP A 261 8.68 11.27 8.29
CA ASP A 261 8.03 9.98 8.05
C ASP A 261 6.74 10.07 7.20
N GLY A 262 6.44 11.25 6.63
CA GLY A 262 5.27 11.44 5.78
C GLY A 262 3.95 11.58 6.54
N ARG A 263 4.01 11.80 7.86
CA ARG A 263 2.83 11.99 8.72
C ARG A 263 2.63 13.43 9.14
N VAL A 264 1.38 13.79 9.39
CA VAL A 264 1.00 15.08 9.99
C VAL A 264 0.69 14.86 11.46
N HIS A 265 1.35 15.61 12.33
CA HIS A 265 1.08 15.56 13.76
C HIS A 265 0.32 16.80 14.21
N VAL A 266 -0.63 16.59 15.10
CA VAL A 266 -1.53 17.63 15.60
C VAL A 266 -1.49 17.68 17.13
N TRP A 267 -1.34 18.87 17.69
CA TRP A 267 -1.40 19.13 19.13
C TRP A 267 -2.43 20.21 19.44
N SER A 268 -2.98 20.14 20.66
CA SER A 268 -3.81 21.19 21.23
C SER A 268 -2.95 22.28 21.86
N THR A 269 -3.22 23.55 21.54
CA THR A 269 -2.49 24.71 22.10
C THR A 269 -2.91 25.03 23.54
N GLU A 270 -4.06 24.55 23.97
CA GLU A 270 -4.56 24.75 25.34
C GLU A 270 -3.91 23.73 26.28
N SER A 271 -4.02 22.44 25.95
CA SER A 271 -3.57 21.35 26.82
C SER A 271 -2.10 20.95 26.63
N GLY A 272 -1.49 21.29 25.49
CA GLY A 272 -0.16 20.81 25.12
C GLY A 272 -0.14 19.35 24.61
N MET A 273 -1.27 18.65 24.65
CA MET A 273 -1.36 17.22 24.37
C MET A 273 -1.44 16.93 22.88
N LYS A 274 -0.83 15.81 22.45
CA LYS A 274 -0.93 15.30 21.08
C LYS A 274 -2.33 14.75 20.84
N VAL A 275 -3.04 15.33 19.88
CA VAL A 275 -4.44 15.01 19.58
C VAL A 275 -4.50 13.90 18.53
N ALA A 276 -3.80 14.07 17.41
CA ALA A 276 -3.87 13.14 16.30
C ALA A 276 -2.54 13.01 15.57
N VAL A 277 -2.39 11.88 14.88
CA VAL A 277 -1.35 11.65 13.89
C VAL A 277 -2.06 11.16 12.64
N HIS A 278 -2.00 11.96 11.58
CA HIS A 278 -2.59 11.63 10.29
C HIS A 278 -1.53 11.04 9.38
N ASP A 279 -1.78 9.85 8.87
CA ASP A 279 -0.96 9.24 7.85
C ASP A 279 -1.57 9.56 6.48
N GLY A 280 -0.96 10.52 5.78
CA GLY A 280 -1.36 10.94 4.44
C GLY A 280 -0.78 10.09 3.32
N LYS A 281 -0.05 9.00 3.66
CA LYS A 281 0.71 8.15 2.73
C LYS A 281 1.67 8.95 1.85
N HIS A 282 2.30 10.00 2.39
CA HIS A 282 3.33 10.74 1.67
C HIS A 282 4.55 9.84 1.42
N PRO A 283 5.11 9.81 0.21
CA PRO A 283 6.28 8.97 -0.11
C PRO A 283 7.58 9.52 0.52
N GLY A 284 7.52 10.67 1.18
CA GLY A 284 8.67 11.36 1.74
C GLY A 284 8.27 12.48 2.71
N PRO A 285 9.21 13.38 3.03
CA PRO A 285 9.02 14.42 4.04
C PRO A 285 8.00 15.47 3.61
N ILE A 286 7.07 15.79 4.49
CA ILE A 286 6.08 16.86 4.28
C ILE A 286 6.75 18.20 4.56
N ASN A 287 7.11 18.95 3.50
CA ASN A 287 7.86 20.19 3.65
C ASN A 287 6.96 21.38 4.03
N THR A 288 5.77 21.45 3.43
CA THR A 288 4.83 22.55 3.65
C THR A 288 3.45 22.01 4.00
N LEU A 289 2.78 22.75 4.88
CA LEU A 289 1.48 22.40 5.41
C LEU A 289 0.69 23.68 5.69
N GLN A 290 -0.55 23.72 5.21
CA GLN A 290 -1.44 24.87 5.40
C GLN A 290 -2.89 24.43 5.55
N PHE A 291 -3.62 25.11 6.44
CA PHE A 291 -5.04 24.89 6.64
C PHE A 291 -5.86 25.84 5.74
N ASN A 292 -6.98 25.37 5.21
CA ASN A 292 -7.86 26.18 4.39
C ASN A 292 -8.61 27.21 5.25
N PRO A 293 -8.62 28.51 4.90
CA PRO A 293 -9.23 29.53 5.73
C PRO A 293 -10.76 29.41 5.86
N ARG A 294 -11.45 28.78 4.91
CA ARG A 294 -12.92 28.69 4.89
C ARG A 294 -13.46 27.28 5.07
N TYR A 295 -12.85 26.30 4.40
CA TYR A 295 -13.30 24.92 4.44
C TYR A 295 -12.53 24.12 5.49
N LEU A 296 -13.18 23.10 6.05
CA LEU A 296 -12.56 22.20 7.02
C LEU A 296 -11.66 21.18 6.30
N THR A 297 -10.58 21.68 5.71
CA THR A 297 -9.60 20.92 4.92
C THR A 297 -8.21 21.53 5.11
N PHE A 298 -7.16 20.73 4.95
CA PHE A 298 -5.79 21.25 4.91
C PHE A 298 -5.01 20.57 3.80
N ALA A 299 -3.99 21.26 3.29
CA ALA A 299 -3.04 20.75 2.32
C ALA A 299 -1.73 20.43 3.04
N SER A 300 -1.19 19.26 2.72
CA SER A 300 0.15 18.83 3.11
C SER A 300 0.87 18.40 1.84
N ALA A 301 2.10 18.85 1.62
CA ALA A 301 2.81 18.60 0.37
C ALA A 301 4.20 17.98 0.57
N CYS A 302 4.50 16.98 -0.28
CA CYS A 302 5.80 16.34 -0.46
C CYS A 302 6.20 16.43 -1.95
N SER A 303 6.39 15.29 -2.64
CA SER A 303 6.71 15.18 -4.08
C SER A 303 5.55 14.60 -4.90
N LYS A 304 4.55 14.01 -4.23
CA LYS A 304 3.24 13.60 -4.77
C LYS A 304 2.22 13.66 -3.63
N MET A 305 0.98 13.99 -3.93
CA MET A 305 -0.15 13.83 -3.02
C MET A 305 -0.75 12.41 -3.28
N LEU A 306 -1.44 11.72 -2.34
CA LEU A 306 -2.34 10.55 -2.61
C LEU A 306 -3.74 10.62 -1.96
N VAL A 307 -4.82 10.25 -2.68
CA VAL A 307 -6.19 10.41 -2.19
C VAL A 307 -7.31 9.58 -2.79
N LEU A 308 -8.43 9.59 -2.07
CA LEU A 308 -9.73 9.04 -2.42
C LEU A 308 -10.61 10.04 -3.19
N ASP A 309 -10.97 9.72 -4.43
CA ASP A 309 -11.75 10.59 -5.35
C ASP A 309 -13.19 10.82 -4.87
N SER A 310 -13.90 9.73 -4.56
CA SER A 310 -15.27 9.79 -4.04
C SER A 310 -15.58 8.60 -3.13
N SER A 311 -16.41 8.81 -2.11
CA SER A 311 -17.02 7.72 -1.33
C SER A 311 -18.50 8.00 -1.15
N ARG A 312 -19.32 6.96 -1.32
CA ARG A 312 -20.77 7.03 -1.12
C ARG A 312 -21.16 6.08 0.01
N PRO A 313 -22.00 6.52 0.96
CA PRO A 313 -22.58 5.59 1.93
C PRO A 313 -23.56 4.64 1.21
N PRO A 314 -23.73 3.41 1.71
CA PRO A 314 -24.76 2.49 1.22
C PRO A 314 -26.15 3.11 1.43
N VAL A 315 -27.04 3.01 0.44
CA VAL A 315 -28.41 3.52 0.51
C VAL A 315 -29.41 2.37 0.52
N GLN A 316 -29.24 1.39 -0.35
CA GLN A 316 -30.06 0.19 -0.44
C GLN A 316 -29.20 -1.07 -0.30
N SER A 317 -29.64 -2.17 -0.92
CA SER A 317 -28.83 -3.38 -1.06
C SER A 317 -27.76 -3.20 -2.13
N TRP A 318 -26.64 -3.90 -1.95
CA TRP A 318 -25.46 -3.78 -2.80
C TRP A 318 -25.74 -3.99 -4.30
N ASP A 319 -26.73 -4.82 -4.65
CA ASP A 319 -27.11 -5.11 -6.04
C ASP A 319 -27.83 -3.93 -6.70
N LYS A 320 -28.69 -3.23 -5.96
CA LYS A 320 -29.46 -2.08 -6.47
C LYS A 320 -28.62 -0.81 -6.55
N ASP A 321 -27.70 -0.65 -5.60
CA ASP A 321 -26.79 0.49 -5.54
C ASP A 321 -25.66 0.38 -6.59
N TYR A 322 -25.39 -0.82 -7.13
CA TYR A 322 -24.20 -1.12 -7.94
C TYR A 322 -24.08 -0.21 -9.16
N ASP A 323 -25.01 -0.31 -10.13
CA ASP A 323 -24.93 0.42 -11.38
C ASP A 323 -25.07 1.94 -11.17
N GLN A 324 -25.96 2.35 -10.27
CA GLN A 324 -26.19 3.77 -9.97
C GLN A 324 -24.94 4.44 -9.40
N PHE A 325 -24.13 3.69 -8.64
CA PHE A 325 -22.95 4.25 -7.99
C PHE A 325 -21.67 4.06 -8.81
N LEU A 326 -21.55 2.94 -9.53
CA LEU A 326 -20.33 2.58 -10.24
C LEU A 326 -20.24 3.24 -11.62
N LEU A 327 -21.28 3.14 -12.45
CA LEU A 327 -21.21 3.59 -13.85
C LEU A 327 -20.88 5.09 -13.99
N PRO A 328 -21.43 6.02 -13.18
CA PRO A 328 -21.07 7.43 -13.28
C PRO A 328 -19.62 7.76 -12.89
N LEU A 329 -18.90 6.82 -12.25
CA LEU A 329 -17.49 6.98 -11.89
C LEU A 329 -16.53 6.50 -12.99
N LEU A 330 -17.03 5.81 -14.01
CA LEU A 330 -16.23 5.30 -15.11
C LEU A 330 -16.03 6.40 -16.16
N THR A 331 -14.84 6.99 -16.19
CA THR A 331 -14.47 7.97 -17.22
C THR A 331 -13.81 7.28 -18.42
N PRO A 332 -14.16 7.62 -19.67
CA PRO A 332 -13.64 6.92 -20.86
C PRO A 332 -12.15 7.14 -21.14
N GLN A 333 -11.52 8.13 -20.50
CA GLN A 333 -10.11 8.50 -20.76
C GLN A 333 -9.16 8.29 -19.58
N GLU A 334 -9.67 7.97 -18.39
CA GLU A 334 -8.85 7.85 -17.18
C GLU A 334 -9.09 6.52 -16.47
N PRO A 335 -8.04 5.73 -16.19
CA PRO A 335 -8.13 4.53 -15.36
C PRO A 335 -8.38 4.90 -13.89
N CYS A 336 -9.07 4.04 -13.16
CA CYS A 336 -9.31 4.22 -11.73
C CYS A 336 -9.45 2.87 -10.99
N TYR A 337 -9.42 2.91 -9.67
CA TYR A 337 -9.76 1.78 -8.81
C TYR A 337 -11.03 2.06 -8.04
N ILE A 338 -11.94 1.09 -8.02
CA ILE A 338 -13.19 1.18 -7.28
C ILE A 338 -13.23 0.02 -6.29
N LEU A 339 -13.46 0.35 -5.02
CA LEU A 339 -13.70 -0.61 -3.96
C LEU A 339 -15.18 -0.59 -3.65
N TYR A 340 -15.91 -1.63 -4.06
CA TYR A 340 -17.35 -1.73 -3.87
C TYR A 340 -17.66 -2.70 -2.73
N ARG A 341 -18.38 -2.25 -1.70
CA ARG A 341 -18.71 -3.08 -0.54
C ARG A 341 -19.90 -3.98 -0.83
N LEU A 342 -19.76 -5.27 -0.54
CA LEU A 342 -20.87 -6.22 -0.54
C LEU A 342 -21.58 -6.23 0.81
N ASP A 343 -22.83 -6.68 0.82
CA ASP A 343 -23.57 -6.89 2.07
C ASP A 343 -23.16 -8.20 2.78
N SER A 344 -22.35 -9.05 2.14
CA SER A 344 -21.76 -10.27 2.69
C SER A 344 -20.58 -9.97 3.63
N GLN A 345 -20.33 -10.88 4.59
CA GLN A 345 -19.28 -10.73 5.60
C GLN A 345 -18.43 -11.99 5.73
N ASN A 346 -17.16 -11.81 6.11
CA ASN A 346 -16.22 -12.85 6.46
C ASN A 346 -15.62 -12.62 7.86
N ALA A 347 -14.67 -13.46 8.27
CA ALA A 347 -14.03 -13.38 9.59
C ALA A 347 -13.31 -12.04 9.89
N GLN A 348 -13.05 -11.21 8.88
CA GLN A 348 -12.38 -9.91 9.00
C GLN A 348 -13.37 -8.73 8.90
N GLY A 349 -14.60 -8.93 8.44
CA GLY A 349 -15.64 -7.90 8.30
C GLY A 349 -16.41 -8.03 7.00
N TYR A 350 -16.91 -6.91 6.46
CA TYR A 350 -17.58 -6.89 5.16
C TYR A 350 -16.64 -7.32 4.03
N GLN A 351 -17.21 -8.00 3.05
CA GLN A 351 -16.53 -8.39 1.81
C GLN A 351 -16.62 -7.26 0.77
N TRP A 352 -15.65 -7.23 -0.14
CA TRP A 352 -15.50 -6.16 -1.12
C TRP A 352 -15.18 -6.71 -2.50
N ILE A 353 -15.68 -6.03 -3.52
CA ILE A 353 -15.25 -6.21 -4.90
C ILE A 353 -14.18 -5.16 -5.20
N PHE A 354 -13.02 -5.62 -5.66
CA PHE A 354 -11.97 -4.75 -6.17
C PHE A 354 -12.10 -4.63 -7.69
N ILE A 355 -12.44 -3.44 -8.17
CA ILE A 355 -12.62 -3.15 -9.59
C ILE A 355 -11.47 -2.29 -10.10
N ALA A 356 -10.80 -2.76 -11.14
CA ALA A 356 -9.76 -2.02 -11.86
C ALA A 356 -10.31 -1.60 -13.23
N TRP A 357 -10.64 -0.32 -13.35
CA TRP A 357 -11.06 0.31 -14.61
C TRP A 357 -9.83 0.82 -15.36
N SER A 358 -9.65 0.42 -16.61
CA SER A 358 -8.55 0.90 -17.45
C SER A 358 -8.94 0.91 -18.92
N PRO A 359 -9.64 1.95 -19.40
CA PRO A 359 -10.14 1.98 -20.77
C PRO A 359 -8.98 2.06 -21.77
N ASP A 360 -9.13 1.40 -22.91
CA ASP A 360 -8.05 1.26 -23.89
C ASP A 360 -7.60 2.59 -24.49
N GLN A 361 -8.50 3.56 -24.55
CA GLN A 361 -8.25 4.93 -25.04
C GLN A 361 -7.39 5.76 -24.08
N SER A 362 -7.17 5.30 -22.85
CA SER A 362 -6.34 6.01 -21.86
C SER A 362 -4.87 6.11 -22.30
N PRO A 363 -4.17 7.20 -21.95
CA PRO A 363 -2.74 7.33 -22.18
C PRO A 363 -1.95 6.16 -21.57
N VAL A 364 -0.98 5.62 -22.32
CA VAL A 364 -0.16 4.46 -21.91
C VAL A 364 0.48 4.65 -20.54
N ARG A 365 0.95 5.88 -20.23
CA ARG A 365 1.53 6.22 -18.94
C ARG A 365 0.56 5.97 -17.78
N GLN A 366 -0.72 6.34 -17.90
CA GLN A 366 -1.71 6.12 -16.86
C GLN A 366 -2.03 4.63 -16.72
N LYS A 367 -2.23 3.93 -17.84
CA LYS A 367 -2.44 2.47 -17.83
C LYS A 367 -1.31 1.73 -17.14
N MET A 368 -0.05 2.12 -17.38
CA MET A 368 1.11 1.53 -16.70
C MET A 368 1.10 1.79 -15.18
N VAL A 369 0.77 3.01 -14.75
CA VAL A 369 0.73 3.36 -13.32
C VAL A 369 -0.36 2.57 -12.60
N TYR A 370 -1.58 2.49 -13.17
CA TYR A 370 -2.70 1.75 -12.59
C TYR A 370 -2.56 0.22 -12.75
N ALA A 371 -1.77 -0.28 -13.69
CA ALA A 371 -1.41 -1.69 -13.71
C ALA A 371 -0.38 -2.01 -12.60
N ALA A 372 0.67 -1.18 -12.48
CA ALA A 372 1.78 -1.41 -11.56
C ALA A 372 1.42 -1.19 -10.08
N THR A 373 0.49 -0.29 -9.79
CA THR A 373 0.08 0.03 -8.40
C THR A 373 -1.05 -0.85 -7.87
N ARG A 374 -1.64 -1.72 -8.71
CA ARG A 374 -2.81 -2.55 -8.36
C ARG A 374 -2.53 -3.51 -7.21
N ALA A 375 -1.43 -4.25 -7.30
CA ALA A 375 -1.06 -5.22 -6.26
C ALA A 375 -0.76 -4.54 -4.92
N THR A 376 -0.12 -3.37 -4.98
CA THR A 376 0.18 -2.56 -3.79
C THR A 376 -1.10 -2.08 -3.13
N LEU A 377 -2.07 -1.56 -3.89
CA LEU A 377 -3.35 -1.09 -3.34
C LEU A 377 -4.15 -2.23 -2.68
N LYS A 378 -4.22 -3.40 -3.32
CA LYS A 378 -4.90 -4.58 -2.72
C LYS A 378 -4.25 -5.02 -1.41
N LYS A 379 -2.92 -5.00 -1.34
CA LYS A 379 -2.18 -5.31 -0.11
C LYS A 379 -2.45 -4.29 0.99
N GLU A 380 -2.50 -3.00 0.62
CA GLU A 380 -2.78 -1.90 1.54
C GLU A 380 -4.22 -1.90 2.07
N PHE A 381 -5.19 -2.31 1.25
CA PHE A 381 -6.59 -2.45 1.68
C PHE A 381 -6.82 -3.65 2.60
N GLY A 382 -5.99 -4.70 2.43
CA GLY A 382 -6.11 -5.96 3.14
C GLY A 382 -6.81 -6.98 2.26
N GLY A 383 -6.03 -7.84 1.60
CA GLY A 383 -6.55 -8.81 0.63
C GLY A 383 -7.56 -9.80 1.19
N GLY A 384 -7.62 -10.00 2.51
CA GLY A 384 -8.65 -10.83 3.13
C GLY A 384 -10.04 -10.19 3.19
N HIS A 385 -10.19 -8.90 2.91
CA HIS A 385 -11.50 -8.25 2.74
C HIS A 385 -12.04 -8.34 1.30
N ILE A 386 -11.18 -8.65 0.32
CA ILE A 386 -11.54 -8.67 -1.10
C ILE A 386 -12.01 -10.07 -1.46
N GLU A 387 -13.26 -10.19 -1.89
CA GLU A 387 -13.84 -11.45 -2.36
C GLU A 387 -13.55 -11.65 -3.85
N ASP A 388 -13.89 -10.64 -4.66
CA ASP A 388 -13.78 -10.69 -6.11
C ASP A 388 -12.89 -9.56 -6.64
N GLU A 389 -12.13 -9.85 -7.70
CA GLU A 389 -11.35 -8.87 -8.46
C GLU A 389 -11.81 -8.86 -9.91
N ILE A 390 -12.28 -7.71 -10.37
CA ILE A 390 -12.68 -7.49 -11.76
C ILE A 390 -11.78 -6.44 -12.41
N PHE A 391 -11.43 -6.70 -13.66
CA PHE A 391 -10.77 -5.76 -14.55
C PHE A 391 -11.69 -5.50 -15.74
N GLY A 392 -11.92 -4.23 -16.07
CA GLY A 392 -12.75 -3.84 -17.20
C GLY A 392 -12.11 -2.73 -18.03
N THR A 393 -12.29 -2.81 -19.35
CA THR A 393 -11.88 -1.76 -20.30
C THR A 393 -13.07 -1.07 -20.95
N VAL A 394 -14.25 -1.69 -20.92
CA VAL A 394 -15.54 -1.13 -21.34
C VAL A 394 -16.57 -1.19 -20.23
N GLU A 395 -17.54 -0.27 -20.24
CA GLU A 395 -18.56 -0.17 -19.17
C GLU A 395 -19.38 -1.47 -19.05
N ASP A 396 -19.60 -2.18 -20.15
CA ASP A 396 -20.30 -3.47 -20.19
C ASP A 396 -19.61 -4.57 -19.38
N ASP A 397 -18.29 -4.48 -19.16
CA ASP A 397 -17.53 -5.41 -18.31
C ASP A 397 -17.82 -5.18 -16.82
N LEU A 398 -18.09 -3.92 -16.47
CA LEU A 398 -18.17 -3.45 -15.09
C LEU A 398 -19.59 -3.17 -14.60
N CYS A 399 -20.59 -3.14 -15.48
CA CYS A 399 -21.99 -3.10 -15.06
C CYS A 399 -22.38 -4.34 -14.24
N LEU A 400 -23.51 -4.30 -13.53
CA LEU A 400 -23.99 -5.41 -12.70
C LEU A 400 -24.13 -6.70 -13.51
N GLN A 401 -24.64 -6.60 -14.74
CA GLN A 401 -24.70 -7.73 -15.69
C GLN A 401 -23.30 -8.25 -16.05
N GLY A 402 -22.31 -7.37 -16.20
CA GLY A 402 -20.90 -7.71 -16.39
C GLY A 402 -20.33 -8.48 -15.21
N TYR A 403 -20.55 -7.99 -13.98
CA TYR A 403 -20.14 -8.67 -12.75
C TYR A 403 -20.77 -10.07 -12.61
N LEU A 404 -22.07 -10.20 -12.88
CA LEU A 404 -22.76 -11.51 -12.85
C LEU A 404 -22.21 -12.47 -13.91
N ARG A 405 -21.92 -11.98 -15.12
CA ARG A 405 -21.26 -12.76 -16.18
C ARG A 405 -19.88 -13.23 -15.74
N HIS A 406 -19.08 -12.35 -15.12
CA HIS A 406 -17.77 -12.71 -14.58
C HIS A 406 -17.88 -13.83 -13.54
N LYS A 407 -18.81 -13.71 -12.59
CA LYS A 407 -19.05 -14.74 -11.57
C LYS A 407 -19.47 -16.08 -12.20
N SER A 408 -20.31 -16.06 -13.23
CA SER A 408 -20.69 -17.26 -13.97
C SER A 408 -19.52 -17.88 -14.76
N SER A 409 -18.62 -17.05 -15.30
CA SER A 409 -17.43 -17.49 -16.02
C SER A 409 -16.43 -18.17 -15.07
N CYS A 410 -16.24 -17.64 -13.86
CA CYS A 410 -15.41 -18.29 -12.84
C CYS A 410 -15.94 -19.67 -12.42
N SER A 411 -17.25 -19.90 -12.50
CA SER A 411 -17.86 -21.21 -12.26
C SER A 411 -17.90 -22.14 -13.48
N SER A 412 -17.49 -21.65 -14.65
CA SER A 412 -17.50 -22.44 -15.89
C SER A 412 -16.27 -23.36 -15.97
N PRO A 413 -16.36 -24.51 -16.66
CA PRO A 413 -15.23 -25.42 -16.80
C PRO A 413 -14.07 -24.73 -17.52
N ALA A 414 -12.86 -24.89 -16.98
CA ALA A 414 -11.65 -24.35 -17.58
C ALA A 414 -11.39 -24.99 -18.96
N PRO A 415 -10.90 -24.23 -19.95
CA PRO A 415 -10.54 -24.78 -21.24
C PRO A 415 -9.35 -25.74 -21.10
N LEU A 416 -9.57 -27.02 -21.34
CA LEU A 416 -8.51 -28.03 -21.39
C LEU A 416 -7.96 -28.15 -22.82
N THR A 417 -6.66 -28.34 -22.95
CA THR A 417 -5.99 -28.64 -24.23
C THR A 417 -6.38 -30.02 -24.75
N SER A 418 -6.21 -30.25 -26.05
CA SER A 418 -6.48 -31.57 -26.68
C SER A 418 -5.70 -32.69 -25.98
N ALA A 419 -4.44 -32.43 -25.59
CA ALA A 419 -3.60 -33.37 -24.88
C ALA A 419 -4.10 -33.64 -23.44
N GLU A 420 -4.60 -32.63 -22.72
CA GLU A 420 -5.21 -32.81 -21.39
C GLU A 420 -6.56 -33.52 -21.47
N GLN A 421 -7.37 -33.22 -22.50
CA GLN A 421 -8.61 -33.94 -22.79
C GLN A 421 -8.32 -35.40 -23.17
N GLU A 422 -7.25 -35.66 -23.92
CA GLU A 422 -6.76 -36.99 -24.24
C GLU A 422 -6.24 -37.70 -22.99
N LEU A 423 -5.44 -37.06 -22.14
CA LEU A 423 -5.04 -37.62 -20.84
C LEU A 423 -6.24 -37.98 -19.97
N HIS A 424 -7.30 -37.16 -19.99
CA HIS A 424 -8.58 -37.52 -19.37
C HIS A 424 -9.29 -38.68 -20.09
N ARG A 425 -9.24 -38.75 -21.44
CA ARG A 425 -9.87 -39.77 -22.30
C ARG A 425 -9.10 -41.08 -22.46
N ILE A 426 -7.82 -41.15 -22.13
CA ILE A 426 -7.01 -42.38 -22.07
C ILE A 426 -7.55 -43.20 -20.90
N LYS A 427 -8.80 -43.66 -20.99
CA LYS A 427 -9.18 -44.91 -20.35
C LYS A 427 -8.17 -45.90 -20.87
N VAL A 428 -7.33 -46.39 -19.96
CA VAL A 428 -6.41 -47.49 -20.21
C VAL A 428 -7.26 -48.54 -20.89
N THR A 429 -7.04 -48.74 -22.18
CA THR A 429 -7.74 -49.81 -22.90
C THR A 429 -6.97 -51.06 -22.53
N GLU A 430 -7.17 -51.51 -21.30
CA GLU A 430 -6.62 -52.77 -20.80
C GLU A 430 -7.09 -53.88 -21.73
N VAL A 431 -6.13 -54.62 -22.26
CA VAL A 431 -6.41 -55.81 -23.07
C VAL A 431 -7.20 -56.80 -22.21
N GLN A 432 -8.23 -57.45 -22.78
CA GLN A 432 -9.13 -58.33 -22.01
C GLN A 432 -8.43 -59.39 -21.17
N ASP A 433 -7.24 -59.83 -21.57
CA ASP A 433 -6.48 -60.86 -20.84
C ASP A 433 -5.91 -60.34 -19.51
N ALA A 434 -5.49 -59.07 -19.44
CA ALA A 434 -5.08 -58.44 -18.19
C ALA A 434 -6.27 -58.34 -17.20
N LYS A 435 -7.46 -58.00 -17.72
CA LYS A 435 -8.71 -57.97 -16.93
C LYS A 435 -9.04 -59.34 -16.34
N ARG A 436 -8.92 -60.40 -17.15
CA ARG A 436 -9.16 -61.78 -16.71
C ARG A 436 -8.17 -62.21 -15.64
N ALA A 437 -6.88 -61.86 -15.78
CA ALA A 437 -5.86 -62.15 -14.78
C ALA A 437 -6.17 -61.45 -13.44
N LEU A 438 -6.51 -60.15 -13.45
CA LEU A 438 -6.90 -59.42 -12.23
C LEU A 438 -8.12 -60.06 -11.56
N GLN A 439 -9.12 -60.51 -12.32
CA GLN A 439 -10.27 -61.24 -11.78
C GLN A 439 -9.89 -62.62 -11.19
N GLN A 440 -8.94 -63.34 -11.80
CA GLN A 440 -8.42 -64.60 -11.27
C GLN A 440 -7.63 -64.40 -9.98
N LEU A 441 -6.86 -63.31 -9.88
CA LEU A 441 -6.14 -62.91 -8.68
C LEU A 441 -7.11 -62.55 -7.54
N LYS A 442 -8.21 -61.85 -7.83
CA LYS A 442 -9.29 -61.58 -6.85
C LYS A 442 -9.88 -62.87 -6.29
N LYS A 443 -10.08 -63.87 -7.14
CA LYS A 443 -10.55 -65.20 -6.74
C LYS A 443 -9.43 -66.06 -6.13
N LYS A 444 -8.21 -65.53 -5.97
CA LYS A 444 -7.01 -66.23 -5.46
C LYS A 444 -6.65 -67.51 -6.22
N HIS A 445 -7.02 -67.60 -7.50
CA HIS A 445 -6.64 -68.73 -8.37
C HIS A 445 -5.20 -68.63 -8.86
N ILE A 446 -4.67 -67.41 -8.89
CA ILE A 446 -3.27 -67.10 -9.19
C ILE A 446 -2.72 -66.24 -8.04
N ASN A 447 -1.41 -66.33 -7.80
CA ASN A 447 -0.72 -65.56 -6.75
C ASN A 447 0.19 -64.46 -7.33
N TYR A 448 0.36 -64.40 -8.65
CA TYR A 448 1.26 -63.46 -9.29
C TYR A 448 0.76 -63.03 -10.68
N ILE A 449 0.89 -61.74 -10.98
CA ILE A 449 0.63 -61.15 -12.30
C ILE A 449 1.80 -60.24 -12.64
N GLN A 450 2.30 -60.34 -13.87
CA GLN A 450 3.25 -59.37 -14.44
C GLN A 450 2.63 -58.67 -15.65
N LEU A 451 2.66 -57.34 -15.63
CA LEU A 451 2.13 -56.49 -16.71
C LEU A 451 3.26 -55.68 -17.34
N ARG A 452 3.14 -55.44 -18.64
CA ARG A 452 3.98 -54.52 -19.41
C ARG A 452 3.11 -53.45 -20.08
N LEU A 453 3.65 -52.27 -20.24
CA LEU A 453 3.10 -51.24 -21.10
C LEU A 453 3.68 -51.41 -22.51
N ASP A 454 2.81 -51.59 -23.49
CA ASP A 454 3.16 -51.46 -24.91
C ASP A 454 3.20 -49.96 -25.25
N VAL A 455 4.38 -49.43 -25.53
CA VAL A 455 4.61 -47.99 -25.79
C VAL A 455 4.11 -47.57 -27.17
N GLU A 456 3.98 -48.50 -28.13
CA GLU A 456 3.50 -48.20 -29.47
C GLU A 456 1.97 -48.18 -29.52
N LYS A 457 1.32 -49.11 -28.80
CA LYS A 457 -0.15 -49.19 -28.71
C LYS A 457 -0.76 -48.42 -27.55
N GLU A 458 0.07 -47.95 -26.62
CA GLU A 458 -0.33 -47.28 -25.38
C GLU A 458 -1.31 -48.11 -24.52
N THR A 459 -1.16 -49.44 -24.55
CA THR A 459 -1.98 -50.40 -23.81
C THR A 459 -1.18 -51.15 -22.76
N ILE A 460 -1.81 -51.48 -21.62
CA ILE A 460 -1.24 -52.39 -20.62
C ILE A 460 -1.58 -53.83 -21.01
N GLU A 461 -0.54 -54.62 -21.26
CA GLU A 461 -0.64 -56.03 -21.66
C GLU A 461 -0.18 -56.95 -20.53
N LEU A 462 -0.82 -58.12 -20.46
CA LEU A 462 -0.41 -59.21 -19.59
C LEU A 462 0.84 -59.91 -20.15
N VAL A 463 1.88 -60.05 -19.33
CA VAL A 463 3.07 -60.82 -19.70
C VAL A 463 2.85 -62.30 -19.36
N HIS A 464 2.58 -62.61 -18.09
CA HIS A 464 2.23 -63.95 -17.62
C HIS A 464 1.64 -63.93 -16.20
N THR A 465 1.11 -65.08 -15.78
CA THR A 465 0.56 -65.33 -14.43
C THR A 465 1.15 -66.57 -13.75
N ASN A 466 2.39 -66.94 -14.11
CA ASN A 466 3.06 -68.11 -13.56
C ASN A 466 3.09 -68.06 -12.02
N PRO A 467 2.71 -69.15 -11.32
CA PRO A 467 2.80 -69.22 -9.88
C PRO A 467 4.21 -68.86 -9.41
N THR A 468 4.30 -67.99 -8.41
CA THR A 468 5.56 -67.49 -7.88
C THR A 468 5.53 -67.56 -6.37
N GLU A 469 6.54 -68.17 -5.76
CA GLU A 469 6.75 -68.17 -4.30
C GLU A 469 7.69 -67.03 -3.90
N THR A 470 7.75 -66.67 -2.62
CA THR A 470 8.54 -65.52 -2.13
C THR A 470 10.01 -65.57 -2.56
N HIS A 471 10.64 -66.75 -2.53
CA HIS A 471 12.04 -66.93 -2.94
C HIS A 471 12.26 -66.85 -4.46
N GLU A 472 11.20 -67.02 -5.25
CA GLU A 472 11.25 -66.92 -6.72
C GLU A 472 11.02 -65.49 -7.22
N LEU A 473 10.44 -64.61 -6.38
CA LEU A 473 10.05 -63.26 -6.73
C LEU A 473 11.21 -62.38 -7.24
N PRO A 474 12.42 -62.40 -6.65
CA PRO A 474 13.58 -61.68 -7.20
C PRO A 474 13.87 -62.02 -8.67
N PHE A 475 13.72 -63.30 -9.04
CA PHE A 475 14.00 -63.80 -10.39
C PHE A 475 12.90 -63.46 -11.40
N ARG A 476 11.75 -62.93 -10.96
CA ARG A 476 10.66 -62.50 -11.86
C ARG A 476 10.83 -61.04 -12.32
N ILE A 477 11.76 -60.31 -11.72
CA ILE A 477 11.99 -58.90 -12.03
C ILE A 477 13.07 -58.78 -13.12
N PRO A 478 12.72 -58.26 -14.30
CA PRO A 478 13.70 -58.02 -15.34
C PRO A 478 14.67 -56.91 -14.95
N THR A 479 15.93 -57.02 -15.38
CA THR A 479 16.98 -56.02 -15.15
C THR A 479 17.12 -55.01 -16.29
N ASP A 480 16.38 -55.20 -17.38
CA ASP A 480 16.49 -54.42 -18.61
C ASP A 480 15.25 -53.55 -18.89
N THR A 481 14.08 -53.99 -18.43
CA THR A 481 12.80 -53.39 -18.80
C THR A 481 11.88 -53.20 -17.59
N PRO A 482 11.10 -52.10 -17.54
CA PRO A 482 10.22 -51.83 -16.41
C PRO A 482 8.95 -52.69 -16.49
N ARG A 483 8.42 -53.09 -15.34
CA ARG A 483 7.21 -53.92 -15.23
C ARG A 483 6.37 -53.54 -14.03
N TYR A 484 5.08 -53.82 -14.11
CA TYR A 484 4.21 -53.84 -12.94
C TYR A 484 3.99 -55.28 -12.49
N HIS A 485 3.96 -55.48 -11.19
CA HIS A 485 3.77 -56.79 -10.60
C HIS A 485 2.69 -56.70 -9.53
N PHE A 486 1.79 -57.68 -9.52
CA PHE A 486 0.90 -57.95 -8.40
C PHE A 486 1.29 -59.29 -7.82
N PHE A 487 1.68 -59.31 -6.55
CA PHE A 487 2.13 -60.50 -5.86
C PHE A 487 1.35 -60.69 -4.56
N LEU A 488 0.77 -61.87 -4.39
CA LEU A 488 0.09 -62.25 -3.16
C LEU A 488 1.11 -62.83 -2.18
N PHE A 489 1.61 -61.96 -1.31
CA PHE A 489 2.58 -62.31 -0.28
C PHE A 489 1.89 -63.06 0.85
N LYS A 490 2.32 -64.29 1.12
CA LYS A 490 1.82 -65.13 2.20
C LYS A 490 2.86 -65.15 3.31
N HIS A 491 2.51 -64.67 4.50
CA HIS A 491 3.43 -64.55 5.62
C HIS A 491 2.72 -64.77 6.97
N SER A 492 3.50 -64.94 8.03
CA SER A 492 2.99 -65.04 9.40
C SER A 492 3.21 -63.71 10.12
N HIS A 493 2.13 -63.06 10.56
CA HIS A 493 2.21 -61.84 11.38
C HIS A 493 1.56 -62.13 12.74
N GLN A 494 2.32 -61.93 13.83
CA GLN A 494 1.87 -62.21 15.21
C GLN A 494 1.31 -63.63 15.41
N GLY A 495 1.87 -64.63 14.71
CA GLY A 495 1.49 -66.04 14.83
C GLY A 495 0.25 -66.46 14.04
N GLN A 496 -0.33 -65.57 13.23
CA GLN A 496 -1.41 -65.90 12.30
C GLN A 496 -0.94 -65.79 10.85
N LEU A 497 -1.34 -66.75 10.02
CA LEU A 497 -1.11 -66.70 8.57
C LEU A 497 -1.99 -65.63 7.94
N GLN A 498 -1.36 -64.68 7.26
CA GLN A 498 -1.99 -63.59 6.53
C GLN A 498 -1.56 -63.60 5.06
N GLU A 499 -2.40 -63.05 4.20
CA GLU A 499 -2.10 -62.85 2.79
C GLU A 499 -2.26 -61.36 2.48
N ALA A 500 -1.20 -60.73 1.98
CA ALA A 500 -1.17 -59.32 1.60
C ALA A 500 -0.91 -59.19 0.10
N LEU A 501 -1.70 -58.37 -0.58
CA LEU A 501 -1.47 -58.08 -2.00
C LEU A 501 -0.47 -56.94 -2.12
N VAL A 502 0.71 -57.24 -2.65
CA VAL A 502 1.78 -56.27 -2.85
C VAL A 502 1.85 -55.90 -4.33
N PHE A 503 1.76 -54.60 -4.60
CA PHE A 503 2.05 -54.04 -5.92
C PHE A 503 3.52 -53.61 -5.97
N ILE A 504 4.24 -54.07 -6.99
CA ILE A 504 5.64 -53.75 -7.20
C ILE A 504 5.78 -53.09 -8.57
N TYR A 505 6.33 -51.89 -8.58
CA TYR A 505 6.80 -51.23 -9.79
C TYR A 505 8.32 -51.44 -9.88
N SER A 506 8.76 -52.27 -10.82
CA SER A 506 10.18 -52.49 -11.09
C SER A 506 10.67 -51.55 -12.18
N MET A 507 11.75 -50.83 -11.91
CA MET A 507 12.29 -49.80 -12.79
C MET A 507 13.84 -49.87 -12.80
N PRO A 508 14.45 -50.61 -13.75
CA PRO A 508 15.90 -50.86 -13.77
C PRO A 508 16.82 -49.65 -14.09
N GLY A 509 16.36 -48.42 -13.85
CA GLY A 509 17.14 -47.20 -13.96
C GLY A 509 17.35 -46.72 -15.41
N TYR A 510 18.60 -46.40 -15.76
CA TYR A 510 18.97 -45.75 -17.03
C TYR A 510 19.05 -46.70 -18.24
N THR A 511 18.88 -48.01 -18.04
CA THR A 511 18.81 -49.00 -19.13
C THR A 511 17.59 -48.78 -20.03
N CYS A 512 16.50 -48.22 -19.48
CA CYS A 512 15.27 -47.95 -20.23
C CYS A 512 15.27 -46.53 -20.83
N SER A 513 14.47 -46.30 -21.87
CA SER A 513 14.34 -44.96 -22.45
C SER A 513 13.61 -43.99 -21.51
N ILE A 514 13.87 -42.68 -21.65
CA ILE A 514 13.14 -41.65 -20.88
C ILE A 514 11.63 -41.78 -21.12
N LYS A 515 11.22 -42.06 -22.36
CA LYS A 515 9.83 -42.24 -22.76
C LYS A 515 9.17 -43.37 -21.97
N GLU A 516 9.81 -44.54 -21.89
CA GLU A 516 9.30 -45.68 -21.11
C GLU A 516 9.20 -45.35 -19.62
N ARG A 517 10.24 -44.73 -19.03
CA ARG A 517 10.21 -44.35 -17.61
C ARG A 517 9.05 -43.41 -17.28
N MET A 518 8.85 -42.39 -18.11
CA MET A 518 7.78 -41.41 -17.88
C MET A 518 6.40 -42.03 -18.05
N LEU A 519 6.21 -42.90 -19.04
CA LEU A 519 4.92 -43.56 -19.25
C LEU A 519 4.58 -44.55 -18.13
N TYR A 520 5.52 -45.38 -17.68
CA TYR A 520 5.28 -46.29 -16.55
C TYR A 520 5.05 -45.52 -15.24
N SER A 521 5.72 -44.39 -15.01
CA SER A 521 5.44 -43.55 -13.84
C SER A 521 4.04 -42.92 -13.91
N SER A 522 3.64 -42.45 -15.09
CA SER A 522 2.35 -41.77 -15.31
C SER A 522 1.14 -42.72 -15.25
N CYS A 523 1.27 -43.94 -15.78
CA CYS A 523 0.17 -44.91 -15.82
C CYS A 523 -0.05 -45.63 -14.48
N LYS A 524 0.93 -45.63 -13.58
CA LYS A 524 0.91 -46.38 -12.31
C LYS A 524 -0.31 -46.07 -11.44
N ASN A 525 -0.55 -44.78 -11.14
CA ASN A 525 -1.63 -44.38 -10.24
C ASN A 525 -3.01 -44.75 -10.82
N ARG A 526 -3.17 -44.58 -12.14
CA ARG A 526 -4.42 -44.88 -12.83
C ARG A 526 -4.72 -46.38 -12.87
N LEU A 527 -3.70 -47.21 -13.12
CA LEU A 527 -3.83 -48.67 -13.04
C LEU A 527 -4.26 -49.10 -11.63
N LEU A 528 -3.63 -48.54 -10.58
CA LEU A 528 -3.98 -48.85 -9.20
C LEU A 528 -5.41 -48.42 -8.85
N GLU A 529 -5.85 -47.24 -9.30
CA GLU A 529 -7.22 -46.77 -9.13
C GLU A 529 -8.23 -47.72 -9.80
N GLU A 530 -7.96 -48.20 -11.02
CA GLU A 530 -8.81 -49.17 -11.71
C GLU A 530 -8.86 -50.52 -10.95
N VAL A 531 -7.71 -51.02 -10.47
CA VAL A 531 -7.61 -52.26 -9.69
C VAL A 531 -8.38 -52.18 -8.36
N GLU A 532 -8.23 -51.08 -7.62
CA GLU A 532 -8.90 -50.88 -6.33
C GLU A 532 -10.40 -50.61 -6.49
N LYS A 533 -10.80 -49.79 -7.48
CA LYS A 533 -12.19 -49.34 -7.65
C LYS A 533 -13.06 -50.32 -8.43
N ASP A 534 -12.57 -50.75 -9.60
CA ASP A 534 -13.39 -51.54 -10.54
C ASP A 534 -13.31 -53.04 -10.23
N TYR A 535 -12.15 -53.51 -9.74
CA TYR A 535 -11.98 -54.91 -9.36
C TYR A 535 -12.07 -55.16 -7.86
N GLN A 536 -12.09 -54.12 -7.00
CA GLN A 536 -12.14 -54.25 -5.53
C GLN A 536 -11.01 -55.13 -4.98
N LEU A 537 -9.82 -55.00 -5.55
CA LEU A 537 -8.59 -55.62 -5.04
C LEU A 537 -7.89 -54.62 -4.13
N GLU A 538 -7.87 -54.90 -2.83
CA GLU A 538 -7.19 -54.06 -1.86
C GLU A 538 -5.67 -54.31 -1.92
N VAL A 539 -4.93 -53.34 -2.45
CA VAL A 539 -3.46 -53.39 -2.51
C VAL A 539 -2.91 -52.95 -1.16
N THR A 540 -2.42 -53.92 -0.36
CA THR A 540 -1.91 -53.69 0.99
C THR A 540 -0.68 -52.79 1.00
N LYS A 541 0.23 -52.99 0.04
CA LYS A 541 1.46 -52.19 -0.06
C LYS A 541 1.84 -51.94 -1.52
N LYS A 542 2.29 -50.70 -1.78
CA LYS A 542 2.79 -50.23 -3.08
C LYS A 542 4.28 -49.97 -2.93
N MET A 543 5.10 -50.67 -3.71
CA MET A 543 6.56 -50.60 -3.63
C MET A 543 7.15 -50.22 -4.98
N GLU A 544 8.26 -49.47 -4.95
CA GLU A 544 9.07 -49.14 -6.11
C GLU A 544 10.48 -49.64 -5.88
N ILE A 545 10.98 -50.43 -6.82
CA ILE A 545 12.31 -51.05 -6.72
C ILE A 545 13.03 -50.90 -8.06
N ASP A 546 14.36 -50.84 -8.00
CA ASP A 546 15.24 -50.78 -9.16
C ASP A 546 15.82 -52.16 -9.52
N SER A 547 16.08 -53.02 -8.54
CA SER A 547 16.49 -54.41 -8.71
C SER A 547 15.64 -55.39 -7.90
N GLY A 548 15.54 -56.63 -8.38
CA GLY A 548 14.90 -57.73 -7.65
C GLY A 548 15.72 -58.26 -6.47
N ASP A 549 17.03 -57.98 -6.41
CA ASP A 549 17.94 -58.54 -5.39
C ASP A 549 17.57 -58.15 -3.94
N GLY A 550 16.85 -57.04 -3.77
CA GLY A 550 16.40 -56.55 -2.46
C GLY A 550 15.09 -57.19 -1.95
N LEU A 551 14.38 -57.97 -2.77
CA LEU A 551 13.10 -58.56 -2.40
C LEU A 551 13.26 -59.85 -1.58
N THR A 552 13.74 -59.69 -0.35
CA THR A 552 13.76 -60.76 0.64
C THR A 552 12.41 -60.86 1.38
N GLU A 553 12.15 -62.00 2.02
CA GLU A 553 10.96 -62.19 2.86
C GLU A 553 10.93 -61.17 4.01
N ASP A 554 12.08 -60.89 4.62
CA ASP A 554 12.23 -59.89 5.69
C ASP A 554 11.91 -58.48 5.19
N PHE A 555 12.41 -58.10 4.01
CA PHE A 555 12.12 -56.80 3.40
C PHE A 555 10.63 -56.62 3.09
N LEU A 556 10.00 -57.65 2.51
CA LEU A 556 8.55 -57.63 2.25
C LEU A 556 7.75 -57.55 3.57
N TYR A 557 8.21 -58.25 4.60
CA TYR A 557 7.58 -58.21 5.92
C TYR A 557 7.66 -56.81 6.54
N GLU A 558 8.83 -56.17 6.54
CA GLU A 558 9.02 -54.81 7.06
C GLU A 558 8.22 -53.76 6.28
N GLU A 559 8.11 -53.90 4.96
CA GLU A 559 7.34 -52.97 4.15
C GLU A 559 5.82 -53.12 4.34
N VAL A 560 5.33 -54.35 4.51
CA VAL A 560 3.91 -54.62 4.79
C VAL A 560 3.56 -54.25 6.23
N HIS A 561 4.44 -54.53 7.19
CA HIS A 561 4.28 -54.27 8.61
C HIS A 561 5.41 -53.36 9.13
N PRO A 562 5.31 -52.04 8.89
CA PRO A 562 6.36 -51.10 9.29
C PRO A 562 6.50 -51.08 10.81
N MET A 563 7.76 -51.09 11.29
CA MET A 563 8.04 -50.92 12.70
C MET A 563 7.55 -49.56 13.21
N GLU A 564 6.95 -49.52 14.40
CA GLU A 564 6.53 -48.27 15.01
C GLU A 564 7.73 -47.31 15.16
N HIS A 565 7.59 -46.10 14.63
CA HIS A 565 8.63 -45.09 14.68
C HIS A 565 9.10 -44.87 16.13
N THR A 566 10.40 -44.98 16.35
CA THR A 566 11.03 -44.43 17.56
C THR A 566 10.66 -42.94 17.66
N LEU A 567 10.11 -42.53 18.80
CA LEU A 567 9.62 -41.18 19.04
C LEU A 567 10.61 -40.13 18.53
N LYS A 568 10.15 -39.25 17.63
CA LYS A 568 10.96 -38.20 17.03
C LYS A 568 11.52 -37.31 18.15
N GLN A 569 12.84 -37.31 18.32
CA GLN A 569 13.49 -36.47 19.32
C GLN A 569 13.24 -35.00 18.98
N ALA A 570 12.47 -34.30 19.82
CA ALA A 570 12.14 -32.89 19.64
C ALA A 570 13.08 -32.02 20.47
N PHE A 571 13.76 -31.06 19.83
CA PHE A 571 14.52 -30.04 20.53
C PHE A 571 13.58 -29.10 21.31
N ALA A 572 14.03 -28.62 22.48
CA ALA A 572 13.26 -27.68 23.28
C ALA A 572 13.01 -26.37 22.52
N LYS A 573 11.78 -25.84 22.60
CA LYS A 573 11.43 -24.53 22.02
C LYS A 573 12.27 -23.41 22.68
N PRO A 574 12.60 -22.33 21.96
CA PRO A 574 13.30 -21.18 22.54
C PRO A 574 12.59 -20.63 23.79
N ARG A 575 13.36 -20.05 24.72
CA ARG A 575 12.78 -19.33 25.85
C ARG A 575 11.87 -18.21 25.30
N GLY A 576 10.63 -18.15 25.78
CA GLY A 576 9.66 -17.15 25.35
C GLY A 576 10.11 -15.71 25.67
N PRO A 577 9.36 -14.69 25.23
CA PRO A 577 9.71 -13.28 25.43
C PRO A 577 10.02 -12.98 26.90
N GLY A 578 11.19 -12.39 27.18
CA GLY A 578 11.61 -12.06 28.54
C GLY A 578 10.60 -11.13 29.23
N GLY A 579 10.16 -11.49 30.43
CA GLY A 579 9.32 -10.62 31.27
C GLY A 579 7.81 -10.69 31.05
N LYS A 580 7.23 -11.79 30.53
CA LYS A 580 5.76 -11.96 30.49
C LYS A 580 5.16 -11.92 31.90
N ARG A 581 4.53 -10.80 32.26
CA ARG A 581 3.83 -10.55 33.55
C ARG A 581 2.45 -11.24 33.64
N GLY A 582 2.28 -12.46 33.11
CA GLY A 582 0.98 -13.14 33.23
C GLY A 582 0.94 -14.58 32.73
N ASN A 583 0.08 -15.38 33.35
CA ASN A 583 -0.24 -16.74 32.91
C ASN A 583 -0.81 -16.72 31.49
N LYS A 584 -0.46 -17.74 30.67
CA LYS A 584 -1.09 -17.92 29.35
C LYS A 584 -2.60 -18.09 29.56
N ARG A 585 -3.38 -17.19 28.99
CA ARG A 585 -4.85 -17.26 28.97
C ARG A 585 -5.31 -17.77 27.61
N LEU A 586 -6.39 -18.55 27.58
CA LEU A 586 -7.09 -18.82 26.32
C LEU A 586 -7.67 -17.50 25.80
N ILE A 587 -7.53 -17.25 24.50
CA ILE A 587 -8.19 -16.14 23.82
C ILE A 587 -9.49 -16.70 23.23
N LYS A 588 -10.49 -16.96 24.08
CA LYS A 588 -11.86 -17.26 23.61
C LYS A 588 -12.61 -15.94 23.43
N ARG A 589 -13.35 -15.80 22.32
CA ARG A 589 -14.31 -14.69 22.07
C ARG A 589 -15.68 -15.12 22.61
N GLU A 590 -16.47 -14.16 23.12
CA GLU A 590 -17.72 -14.39 23.88
C GLU A 590 -18.92 -14.88 23.04
N GLU A 591 -18.76 -15.17 21.74
CA GLU A 591 -19.87 -15.61 20.86
C GLU A 591 -20.18 -17.12 20.92
N GLU A 592 -19.48 -17.89 21.76
CA GLU A 592 -19.76 -19.34 22.00
C GLU A 592 -20.58 -19.59 23.29
N ASN A 593 -21.36 -18.63 23.78
CA ASN A 593 -22.33 -18.87 24.85
C ASN A 593 -23.75 -18.71 24.31
N GLY A 594 -24.15 -19.63 23.43
CA GLY A 594 -25.54 -19.88 23.07
C GLY A 594 -25.90 -21.30 23.49
N GLU A 595 -26.88 -21.40 24.39
CA GLU A 595 -27.59 -22.62 24.83
C GLU A 595 -26.85 -23.57 25.78
N GLU A 596 -26.87 -23.22 27.07
CA GLU A 596 -27.15 -24.19 28.14
C GLU A 596 -27.59 -23.43 29.41
N ASN A 597 -28.90 -23.15 29.48
CA ASN A 597 -29.76 -23.25 30.67
C ASN A 597 -31.18 -22.78 30.36
#